data_AF-A0A4Q3RHS9-F1
#
_entry.id   AF-A0A4Q3RHS9-F1
#
_cell.length_a   1.000
_cell.length_b   1.000
_cell.length_c   1.000
_cell.angle_alpha   90.00
_cell.angle_beta   90.00
_cell.angle_gamma   90.00
#
_symmetry.space_group_name_H-M   'P 1'
#
loop_
_entity.id
_entity.type
_entity.pdbx_description
1 polymer ?
#
loop_
_entity_poly.entity_id
_entity_poly.type
_entity_poly.pdbx_seq_one_letter_code
_entity_poly.pdbx_strand_id
1 'polypeptide(L)'
;MIEKQTINGKDVWIRVDPYHVHRDNPNIIPTEYFTASCFLQEPADDQRGDVIEEDGEVKLFESPVAALSYARKKLETQAPESH
;
A
#
# COMPACT_ATOMS: atom_id res chain seq x y z
N MET A 1 8.53 -2.79 -3.57
CA MET A 1 8.60 -1.90 -4.75
C MET A 1 8.12 -0.51 -4.36
N ILE A 2 8.60 0.54 -5.03
CA ILE A 2 8.15 1.92 -4.82
C ILE A 2 7.79 2.49 -6.19
N GLU A 3 6.63 3.14 -6.29
CA GLU A 3 6.16 3.76 -7.51
C GLU A 3 5.67 5.20 -7.24
N LYS A 4 6.13 6.14 -8.07
CA LYS A 4 5.65 7.52 -8.06
C LYS A 4 4.42 7.64 -8.96
N GLN A 5 3.33 8.17 -8.41
CA GLN A 5 2.10 8.45 -9.13
C GLN A 5 1.70 9.91 -8.94
N THR A 6 1.16 10.54 -9.97
CA THR A 6 0.60 11.89 -9.88
C THR A 6 -0.91 11.78 -9.76
N ILE A 7 -1.45 12.08 -8.58
CA ILE A 7 -2.88 11.98 -8.25
C ILE A 7 -3.38 13.39 -7.92
N ASN A 8 -4.40 13.87 -8.63
CA ASN A 8 -4.97 15.22 -8.44
C ASN A 8 -3.93 16.35 -8.47
N GLY A 9 -2.95 16.25 -9.37
CA GLY A 9 -1.86 17.23 -9.51
C GLY A 9 -0.82 17.20 -8.39
N LYS A 10 -0.93 16.25 -7.45
CA LYS A 10 0.07 16.01 -6.39
C LYS A 10 0.85 14.74 -6.69
N ASP A 11 2.16 14.85 -6.52
CA ASP A 11 3.03 13.68 -6.58
C ASP A 11 2.93 12.90 -5.26
N VAL A 12 2.59 11.63 -5.36
CA VAL A 12 2.49 10.68 -4.25
C VAL A 12 3.30 9.45 -4.58
N TRP A 13 3.98 8.93 -3.56
CA TRP A 13 4.79 7.73 -3.67
C TRP A 13 4.06 6.60 -2.99
N ILE A 14 3.87 5.49 -3.70
CA ILE A 14 3.24 4.29 -3.19
C ILE A 14 4.33 3.22 -3.06
N ARG A 15 4.60 2.81 -1.83
CA ARG A 15 5.47 1.69 -1.51
C ARG A 15 4.61 0.45 -1.30
N VAL A 16 5.00 -0.64 -1.92
CA VAL A 16 4.39 -1.96 -1.72
C VAL A 16 5.47 -2.90 -1.18
N ASP A 17 5.25 -3.41 0.03
CA ASP A 17 6.16 -4.33 0.69
C ASP A 17 5.51 -5.71 0.83
N PRO A 18 6.29 -6.80 0.72
CA PRO A 18 5.80 -8.12 1.08
C PRO A 18 5.52 -8.17 2.58
N TYR A 19 4.37 -8.72 2.93
CA TYR A 19 3.92 -8.92 4.29
C TYR A 19 3.94 -10.41 4.61
N HIS A 20 4.89 -10.78 5.47
CA HIS A 20 5.03 -12.16 5.91
C HIS A 20 4.08 -12.43 7.06
N VAL A 21 3.01 -13.18 6.77
CA VAL A 21 2.13 -13.70 7.82
C VAL A 21 2.85 -14.88 8.47
N HIS A 22 3.42 -14.66 9.66
CA HIS A 22 3.94 -15.76 10.47
C HIS A 22 2.78 -16.66 10.90
N ARG A 23 2.73 -17.88 10.35
CA ARG A 23 1.84 -18.94 10.81
C ARG A 23 2.67 -20.05 11.45
N ASP A 24 2.21 -20.52 12.60
CA ASP A 24 2.89 -21.54 13.43
C ASP A 24 2.97 -22.93 12.78
N ASN A 25 2.27 -23.16 11.66
CA ASN A 25 2.13 -24.48 11.05
C ASN A 25 3.03 -24.67 9.81
N PRO A 26 4.09 -25.51 9.87
CA PRO A 26 5.09 -25.66 8.81
C PRO A 26 4.61 -26.45 7.58
N ASN A 27 3.40 -27.00 7.59
CA ASN A 27 2.86 -27.82 6.48
C ASN A 27 2.04 -27.03 5.46
N ILE A 28 1.94 -25.70 5.59
CA ILE A 28 1.17 -24.85 4.68
C ILE A 28 2.14 -23.95 3.93
N ILE A 29 2.00 -23.89 2.60
CA ILE A 29 2.76 -22.99 1.75
C ILE A 29 2.49 -21.56 2.22
N PRO A 30 3.52 -20.76 2.57
CA PRO A 30 3.30 -19.39 3.01
C PRO A 30 2.62 -18.61 1.90
N THR A 31 1.39 -18.17 2.14
CA THR A 31 0.74 -17.20 1.26
C THR A 31 1.49 -15.88 1.45
N GLU A 32 2.22 -15.47 0.41
CA GLU A 32 2.85 -14.17 0.39
C GLU A 32 1.78 -13.11 0.16
N TYR A 33 1.63 -12.23 1.13
CA TYR A 33 0.76 -11.07 1.02
C TYR A 33 1.60 -9.83 0.77
N PHE A 34 0.94 -8.77 0.35
CA PHE A 34 1.53 -7.46 0.12
C PHE A 34 0.73 -6.42 0.86
N THR A 35 1.41 -5.41 1.38
CA THR A 35 0.80 -4.20 1.93
C THR A 35 1.22 -3.00 1.10
N ALA A 36 0.37 -1.97 1.07
CA ALA A 36 0.70 -0.70 0.45
C ALA A 36 0.80 0.39 1.51
N SER A 37 1.76 1.30 1.32
CA SER A 37 1.92 2.52 2.10
C SER A 37 2.09 3.71 1.16
N CYS A 38 1.43 4.81 1.47
CA CYS A 38 1.55 6.04 0.69
C CYS A 38 2.40 7.09 1.41
N PHE A 39 3.11 7.89 0.63
CA PHE A 39 3.98 8.96 1.11
C PHE A 39 3.78 10.20 0.23
N LEU A 40 3.75 11.37 0.86
CA LEU A 40 3.70 12.67 0.16
C LEU A 40 5.08 13.12 -0.36
N GLN A 41 6.14 12.42 0.04
CA GLN A 41 7.52 12.67 -0.33
C GLN A 41 8.19 11.34 -0.66
N GLU A 42 9.30 11.37 -1.38
CA GLU A 42 10.05 10.15 -1.69
C GLU A 42 10.44 9.44 -0.38
N PRO A 43 10.03 8.18 -0.16
CA PRO A 43 10.32 7.48 1.06
C PRO A 43 11.81 7.10 1.11
N ALA A 44 12.51 7.55 2.14
CA ALA A 44 13.78 6.95 2.54
C ALA A 44 13.54 5.52 3.07
N ASP A 45 14.55 4.65 3.00
CA ASP A 45 14.45 3.20 3.25
C ASP A 45 13.73 2.85 4.58
N ASP A 46 13.87 3.69 5.62
CA ASP A 46 13.34 3.50 6.98
C ASP A 46 12.07 4.35 7.29
N GLN A 47 11.50 5.03 6.30
CA GLN A 47 10.34 5.91 6.53
C GLN A 47 9.04 5.08 6.67
N ARG A 48 8.34 5.23 7.79
CA ARG A 48 6.97 4.74 7.95
C ARG A 48 6.00 5.67 7.23
N GLY A 49 5.27 5.14 6.25
CA GLY A 49 4.23 5.85 5.52
C GLY A 49 2.86 5.58 6.11
N ASP A 50 1.85 6.25 5.55
CA ASP A 50 0.46 5.95 5.85
C ASP A 50 0.09 4.61 5.22
N VAL A 51 -0.17 3.61 6.05
CA VAL A 51 -0.52 2.26 5.60
C VAL A 51 -1.94 2.28 5.05
N ILE A 52 -2.14 1.58 3.93
CA ILE A 52 -3.45 1.43 3.35
C ILE A 52 -4.27 0.43 4.17
N GLU A 53 -5.14 0.98 5.00
CA GLU A 53 -6.07 0.21 5.83
C GLU A 53 -7.47 0.13 5.20
N GLU A 54 -8.22 -0.92 5.52
CA GLU A 54 -9.65 -1.06 5.25
C GLU A 54 -10.34 -1.44 6.55
N ASP A 55 -11.38 -0.68 6.93
CA ASP A 55 -12.11 -0.87 8.20
C ASP A 55 -11.24 -0.79 9.48
N GLY A 56 -10.10 -0.08 9.42
CA GLY A 56 -9.17 0.03 10.55
C GLY A 56 -8.20 -1.14 10.68
N GLU A 57 -8.19 -2.07 9.73
CA GLU A 57 -7.20 -3.14 9.63
C GLU A 57 -6.31 -2.95 8.39
N VAL A 58 -5.04 -3.36 8.50
CA VAL A 58 -4.12 -3.33 7.37
C VAL A 58 -4.63 -4.24 6.26
N LYS A 59 -4.87 -3.67 5.08
CA LYS A 59 -5.36 -4.45 3.94
C LYS A 59 -4.22 -5.26 3.34
N LEU A 60 -4.40 -6.58 3.33
CA LEU A 60 -3.49 -7.52 2.69
C LEU A 60 -3.94 -7.80 1.25
N PHE A 61 -2.98 -7.84 0.34
CA PHE A 61 -3.21 -8.11 -1.08
C PHE A 61 -2.42 -9.34 -1.50
N GLU A 62 -2.96 -10.11 -2.44
CA GLU A 62 -2.30 -11.31 -3.00
C GLU A 62 -1.32 -10.97 -4.14
N SER A 63 -1.27 -9.71 -4.56
CA SER A 63 -0.39 -9.24 -5.63
C SER A 63 0.04 -7.79 -5.39
N PRO A 64 1.29 -7.42 -5.72
CA PRO A 64 1.75 -6.05 -5.59
C PRO A 64 0.98 -5.08 -6.50
N VAL A 65 0.52 -5.56 -7.66
CA VAL A 65 -0.30 -4.76 -8.60
C VAL A 65 -1.67 -4.47 -8.00
N ALA A 66 -2.26 -5.43 -7.29
CA ALA A 66 -3.54 -5.23 -6.61
C ALA A 66 -3.41 -4.20 -5.47
N ALA A 67 -2.32 -4.28 -4.69
CA ALA A 67 -2.02 -3.33 -3.63
C ALA A 67 -1.86 -1.90 -4.18
N LEU A 68 -1.09 -1.76 -5.25
CA LEU A 68 -0.85 -0.50 -5.94
C LEU A 68 -2.14 0.11 -6.52
N SER A 69 -2.92 -0.69 -7.26
CA SER A 69 -4.15 -0.23 -7.88
C SER A 69 -5.18 0.21 -6.84
N TYR A 70 -5.28 -0.50 -5.72
CA TYR A 70 -6.17 -0.14 -4.63
C TYR A 70 -5.70 1.14 -3.93
N ALA A 71 -4.40 1.24 -3.61
CA ALA A 71 -3.82 2.42 -2.99
C ALA A 71 -4.07 3.69 -3.82
N ARG A 72 -3.84 3.60 -5.13
CA ARG A 72 -4.14 4.69 -6.08
C ARG A 72 -5.62 5.09 -6.01
N LYS A 73 -6.54 4.14 -6.15
CA LYS A 73 -7.98 4.40 -6.14
C LYS A 73 -8.44 5.02 -4.82
N LYS A 74 -7.88 4.58 -3.70
CA LYS A 74 -8.15 5.14 -2.37
C LYS A 74 -7.71 6.60 -2.29
N LEU A 75 -6.50 6.92 -2.77
CA LEU A 75 -5.97 8.28 -2.81
C LEU A 75 -6.75 9.20 -3.76
N GLU A 76 -7.19 8.67 -4.91
CA GLU A 76 -8.09 9.39 -5.84
C GLU A 76 -9.43 9.73 -5.18
N THR A 77 -9.95 8.85 -4.32
CA THR A 77 -11.24 9.02 -3.62
C THR A 77 -11.12 9.89 -2.35
N GLN A 78 -9.97 9.87 -1.68
CA GLN A 78 -9.74 10.63 -0.44
C GLN A 78 -9.33 12.09 -0.66
N ALA A 79 -8.84 12.44 -1.84
CA ALA A 79 -8.66 13.84 -2.20
C ALA A 79 -10.05 14.45 -2.43
N PRO A 80 -10.56 15.32 -1.54
CA PRO A 80 -11.84 15.95 -1.76
C PRO A 80 -11.76 16.74 -3.06
N GLU A 81 -12.63 16.42 -4.01
CA GLU A 81 -12.98 17.32 -5.10
C GLU A 81 -13.34 18.66 -4.46
N SER A 82 -12.49 19.67 -4.69
CA SER A 82 -12.83 21.05 -4.34
C SER A 82 -13.91 21.46 -5.32
N HIS A 83 -15.17 21.41 -4.90
CA HIS A 83 -16.32 21.89 -5.65
C HIS A 83 -16.74 23.27 -5.15
#